data_AF-A0AB34UGY1-F1
#
_entry.id   AF-A0AB34UGY1-F1
#
_cell.length_a   1.000
_cell.length_b   1.000
_cell.length_c   1.000
_cell.angle_alpha   90.00
_cell.angle_beta   90.00
_cell.angle_gamma   90.00
#
_symmetry.space_group_name_H-M   'P 1'
#
loop_
_entity.id
_entity.type
_entity.pdbx_description
1 polymer ?
#
loop_
_entity_poly.entity_id
_entity_poly.type
_entity_poly.pdbx_seq_one_letter_code
_entity_poly.pdbx_strand_id
1 'polypeptide(L)'
;MFKKIALSLFIFSSLAGCNIIASKTNVLDDEKVKSIGAGALGYSPEDLILVNRRTDGTNTYANFKTNDKKEFVCIINGGNITDHGHDQPAFMLEKG
;
A
#
# COMPACT_ATOMS: atom_id res chain seq x y z
N MET A 1 -41.35 26.47 11.12
CA MET A 1 -39.95 26.34 11.58
C MET A 1 -39.34 24.96 11.36
N PHE A 2 -40.12 23.87 11.32
CA PHE A 2 -39.60 22.49 11.10
C PHE A 2 -38.88 22.23 9.77
N LYS A 3 -39.23 22.97 8.70
CA LYS A 3 -38.64 22.79 7.36
C LYS A 3 -37.15 23.20 7.27
N LYS A 4 -36.69 24.11 8.15
CA LYS A 4 -35.29 24.57 8.19
C LYS A 4 -34.38 23.59 8.92
N ILE A 5 -34.92 22.82 9.87
CA ILE A 5 -34.17 21.83 10.65
C ILE A 5 -33.89 20.58 9.81
N ALA A 6 -34.86 20.13 9.00
CA ALA A 6 -34.70 18.98 8.12
C ALA A 6 -33.59 19.18 7.05
N LEU A 7 -33.43 20.41 6.55
CA LEU A 7 -32.40 20.72 5.54
C LEU A 7 -30.98 20.70 6.13
N SER A 8 -30.83 21.08 7.42
CA SER A 8 -29.54 21.05 8.11
C SER A 8 -29.06 19.62 8.39
N LEU A 9 -29.97 18.66 8.61
CA LEU A 9 -29.61 17.28 8.96
C LEU A 9 -29.06 16.49 7.76
N PHE A 10 -29.48 16.86 6.55
CA PHE A 10 -29.02 16.21 5.31
C PHE A 10 -27.57 16.55 4.96
N ILE A 11 -27.12 17.77 5.32
CA ILE A 11 -25.76 18.25 5.05
C ILE A 11 -24.72 17.60 5.99
N PHE A 12 -25.10 17.26 7.23
CA PHE A 12 -24.18 16.57 8.14
C PHE A 12 -23.95 15.09 7.77
N SER A 13 -24.90 14.47 7.06
CA SER A 13 -24.81 13.06 6.68
C SER A 13 -23.86 12.80 5.51
N SER A 14 -23.53 13.82 4.71
CA SER A 14 -22.59 13.69 3.59
C SER A 14 -21.12 13.83 3.98
N LEU A 15 -20.81 14.37 5.17
CA LEU A 15 -19.42 14.56 5.64
C LEU A 15 -18.85 13.32 6.37
N ALA A 16 -19.70 12.41 6.84
CA ALA A 16 -19.26 11.20 7.56
C ALA A 16 -18.74 10.09 6.63
N GLY A 17 -18.95 10.20 5.31
CA GLY A 17 -18.58 9.18 4.32
C GLY A 17 -17.13 9.19 3.86
N CYS A 18 -16.37 10.26 4.10
CA CYS A 18 -15.00 10.40 3.56
C CYS A 18 -13.92 9.64 4.35
N ASN A 19 -14.15 9.30 5.62
CA ASN A 19 -13.11 8.66 6.46
C ASN A 19 -12.94 7.15 6.21
N ILE A 20 -13.90 6.48 5.57
CA ILE A 20 -13.84 5.02 5.35
C ILE A 20 -12.97 4.67 4.13
N ILE A 21 -12.76 5.60 3.20
CA ILE A 21 -12.07 5.35 1.94
C ILE A 21 -10.53 5.34 2.13
N ALA A 22 -10.00 6.00 3.16
CA ALA A 22 -8.56 6.10 3.40
C ALA A 22 -7.90 4.82 3.94
N SER A 23 -8.65 3.88 4.53
CA SER A 23 -8.06 2.71 5.22
C SER A 23 -7.86 1.46 4.35
N LYS A 24 -8.23 1.47 3.06
CA LYS A 24 -8.19 0.28 2.18
C LYS A 24 -7.67 0.53 0.75
N THR A 25 -6.91 1.59 0.52
CA THR A 25 -6.44 1.96 -0.83
C THR A 25 -5.14 1.31 -1.25
N ASN A 26 -4.45 0.59 -0.37
CA ASN A 26 -3.29 -0.22 -0.75
C ASN A 26 -3.76 -1.52 -1.42
N VAL A 27 -4.01 -1.46 -2.73
CA VAL A 27 -4.31 -2.61 -3.59
C VAL A 27 -3.04 -2.99 -4.36
N LEU A 28 -2.03 -3.44 -3.63
CA LEU A 28 -0.86 -4.09 -4.26
C LEU A 28 -1.09 -5.59 -4.30
N ASP A 29 -1.12 -6.17 -5.48
CA ASP A 29 -1.03 -7.62 -5.66
C ASP A 29 0.43 -8.10 -5.56
N ASP A 30 0.61 -9.41 -5.53
CA ASP A 30 1.92 -10.03 -5.32
C ASP A 30 2.87 -9.76 -6.50
N GLU A 31 2.34 -9.61 -7.72
CA GLU A 31 3.13 -9.28 -8.92
C GLU A 31 3.67 -7.86 -8.84
N LYS A 32 2.83 -6.88 -8.45
CA LYS A 32 3.23 -5.49 -8.27
C LYS A 32 4.20 -5.34 -7.10
N VAL A 33 3.96 -6.03 -5.98
CA VAL A 33 4.90 -6.09 -4.84
C VAL A 33 6.27 -6.59 -5.30
N LYS A 34 6.30 -7.66 -6.10
CA LYS A 34 7.54 -8.23 -6.63
C LYS A 34 8.22 -7.29 -7.65
N SER A 35 7.46 -6.63 -8.51
CA SER A 35 7.97 -5.65 -9.47
C SER A 35 8.64 -4.45 -8.77
N ILE A 36 8.00 -3.91 -7.73
CA ILE A 36 8.57 -2.82 -6.91
C ILE A 36 9.82 -3.32 -6.18
N GLY A 37 9.75 -4.51 -5.57
CA GLY A 37 10.88 -5.15 -4.89
C GLY A 37 12.09 -5.33 -5.81
N ALA A 38 11.87 -5.82 -7.03
CA ALA A 38 12.86 -6.02 -8.07
C ALA A 38 13.56 -4.72 -8.43
N GLY A 39 12.78 -3.68 -8.77
CA GLY A 39 13.32 -2.37 -9.13
C GLY A 39 14.13 -1.73 -8.00
N ALA A 40 13.66 -1.83 -6.76
CA ALA A 40 14.33 -1.24 -5.61
C ALA A 40 15.62 -1.98 -5.20
N LEU A 41 15.64 -3.32 -5.32
CA LEU A 41 16.77 -4.16 -4.94
C LEU A 41 17.79 -4.36 -6.06
N GLY A 42 17.47 -3.95 -7.30
CA GLY A 42 18.34 -4.14 -8.46
C GLY A 42 18.36 -5.57 -9.00
N TYR A 43 17.26 -6.32 -8.83
CA TYR A 43 17.08 -7.67 -9.35
C TYR A 43 16.04 -7.69 -10.48
N SER A 44 16.06 -8.73 -11.30
CA SER A 44 14.90 -9.03 -12.15
C SER A 44 13.76 -9.62 -11.29
N PRO A 45 12.47 -9.40 -11.64
CA PRO A 45 11.35 -9.97 -10.90
C PRO A 45 11.40 -11.50 -10.78
N GLU A 46 11.88 -12.19 -11.80
CA GLU A 46 12.07 -13.65 -11.82
C GLU A 46 13.16 -14.14 -10.84
N ASP A 47 14.09 -13.27 -10.45
CA ASP A 47 15.12 -13.56 -9.46
C ASP A 47 14.65 -13.35 -8.02
N LEU A 48 13.41 -12.87 -7.83
CA LEU A 48 12.81 -12.64 -6.52
C LEU A 48 11.65 -13.59 -6.22
N ILE A 49 11.75 -14.23 -5.07
CA ILE A 49 10.72 -15.06 -4.48
C ILE A 49 10.09 -14.27 -3.34
N LEU A 50 8.81 -13.95 -3.47
CA LEU A 50 8.03 -13.38 -2.38
C LEU A 50 7.74 -14.49 -1.36
N VAL A 51 8.37 -14.42 -0.18
CA VAL A 51 8.26 -15.44 0.87
C VAL A 51 7.00 -15.24 1.69
N ASN A 52 6.71 -13.99 2.04
CA ASN A 52 5.52 -13.60 2.79
C ASN A 52 5.23 -12.12 2.55
N ARG A 53 3.95 -11.73 2.65
CA ARG A 53 3.56 -10.34 2.78
C ARG A 53 2.47 -10.15 3.81
N ARG A 54 2.42 -8.94 4.36
CA ARG A 54 1.28 -8.44 5.12
C ARG A 54 1.05 -6.99 4.75
N THR A 55 -0.21 -6.58 4.78
CA THR A 55 -0.59 -5.18 4.57
C THR A 55 -1.23 -4.65 5.84
N ASP A 56 -0.78 -3.49 6.30
CA ASP A 56 -1.32 -2.78 7.46
C ASP A 56 -1.46 -1.29 7.10
N GLY A 57 -2.71 -0.82 7.01
CA GLY A 57 -3.03 0.49 6.44
C GLY A 57 -2.50 0.65 5.01
N THR A 58 -1.67 1.67 4.80
CA THR A 58 -1.02 1.96 3.51
C THR A 58 0.31 1.25 3.31
N ASN A 59 0.81 0.52 4.32
CA ASN A 59 2.09 -0.16 4.25
C ASN A 59 1.92 -1.64 3.88
N THR A 60 2.70 -2.10 2.91
CA THR A 60 2.91 -3.52 2.62
C THR A 60 4.31 -3.92 3.09
N TYR A 61 4.35 -4.84 4.04
CA TYR A 61 5.60 -5.46 4.51
C TYR A 61 5.79 -6.76 3.75
N ALA A 62 6.87 -6.86 2.99
CA ALA A 62 7.19 -8.03 2.17
C ALA A 62 8.56 -8.59 2.55
N ASN A 63 8.66 -9.92 2.57
CA ASN A 63 9.93 -10.62 2.69
C ASN A 63 10.26 -11.24 1.33
N PHE A 64 11.44 -10.94 0.81
CA PHE A 64 11.93 -11.56 -0.41
C PHE A 64 13.11 -12.48 -0.13
N LYS A 65 13.25 -13.46 -1.01
CA LYS A 65 14.45 -14.28 -1.15
C LYS A 65 14.88 -14.25 -2.60
N THR A 66 16.17 -14.13 -2.84
CA THR A 66 16.74 -14.11 -4.18
C THR A 66 17.37 -15.44 -4.55
N ASN A 67 17.56 -15.66 -5.85
CA ASN A 67 18.25 -16.85 -6.38
C ASN A 67 19.71 -16.97 -5.90
N ASP A 68 20.37 -15.83 -5.61
CA ASP A 68 21.71 -15.77 -4.99
C ASP A 68 21.68 -15.99 -3.46
N LYS A 69 20.54 -16.45 -2.92
CA LYS A 69 20.31 -16.83 -1.52
C LYS A 69 20.30 -15.68 -0.51
N LYS A 70 20.27 -14.43 -0.95
CA LYS A 70 20.04 -13.29 -0.06
C LYS A 70 18.57 -13.21 0.34
N GLU A 71 18.32 -12.61 1.49
CA GLU A 71 16.97 -12.38 1.97
C GLU A 71 16.79 -10.90 2.29
N PHE A 72 15.61 -10.36 2.00
CA PHE A 72 15.32 -8.95 2.20
C PHE A 72 14.01 -8.76 2.96
N VAL A 73 13.96 -7.73 3.80
CA VAL A 73 12.73 -7.19 4.38
C VAL A 73 12.45 -5.84 3.73
N CYS A 74 11.24 -5.70 3.22
CA CYS A 74 10.84 -4.58 2.40
C CYS A 74 9.58 -3.94 2.99
N ILE A 75 9.59 -2.63 3.15
CA ILE A 75 8.40 -1.82 3.45
C ILE A 75 8.07 -1.04 2.18
N ILE A 76 6.96 -1.42 1.56
CA ILE A 76 6.43 -0.82 0.35
C ILE A 76 5.22 0.02 0.75
N ASN A 77 5.30 1.34 0.62
CA ASN A 77 4.13 2.19 0.75
C ASN A 77 3.25 1.99 -0.49
N GLY A 78 2.11 1.31 -0.33
CA GLY A 78 1.11 1.25 -1.38
C GLY A 78 0.49 2.62 -1.50
N GLY A 79 0.85 3.33 -2.58
CA GLY A 79 0.33 4.65 -2.88
C GLY A 79 -1.18 4.70 -2.66
N ASN A 80 -1.65 5.72 -1.94
CA ASN A 80 -3.07 5.93 -1.76
C ASN A 80 -3.68 6.29 -3.13
N ILE A 81 -4.99 6.06 -3.32
CA ILE A 81 -5.68 6.49 -4.55
C ILE A 81 -5.54 8.01 -4.78
N THR A 82 -5.29 8.75 -3.70
CA THR A 82 -4.97 10.19 -3.67
C THR A 82 -3.57 10.54 -4.14
N ASP A 83 -2.62 9.58 -4.14
CA ASP A 83 -1.21 9.83 -4.48
C ASP A 83 -0.91 9.61 -5.96
N HIS A 84 -1.92 9.33 -6.80
CA HIS A 84 -1.83 9.31 -8.28
C HIS A 84 -0.57 8.62 -8.86
N GLY A 85 -0.08 7.55 -8.22
CA GLY A 85 1.07 6.77 -8.72
C GLY A 85 2.45 7.37 -8.42
N HIS A 86 2.58 8.30 -7.48
CA HIS A 86 3.87 8.68 -6.93
C HIS A 86 4.34 7.60 -5.94
N ASP A 87 5.04 6.59 -6.48
CA ASP A 87 5.73 5.55 -5.70
C ASP A 87 6.66 6.23 -4.67
N GLN A 88 6.26 6.20 -3.39
CA GLN A 88 7.10 6.61 -2.28
C GLN A 88 8.24 5.60 -2.07
N PRO A 89 9.40 6.01 -1.52
CA PRO A 89 10.57 5.17 -1.43
C PRO A 89 10.25 3.87 -0.68
N ALA A 90 10.44 2.74 -1.36
CA ALA A 90 10.42 1.45 -0.71
C ALA A 90 11.69 1.33 0.14
N PHE A 91 11.53 1.06 1.44
CA PHE A 91 12.67 0.84 2.33
C PHE A 91 13.01 -0.63 2.36
N MET A 92 14.21 -0.97 1.91
CA MET A 92 14.66 -2.35 1.78
C MET A 92 15.90 -2.59 2.62
N LEU A 93 15.92 -3.69 3.37
CA LEU A 93 17.08 -4.13 4.14
C LEU A 93 17.39 -5.59 3.83
N GLU A 94 18.66 -5.90 3.61
CA GLU A 94 19.15 -7.27 3.58
C GLU A 94 19.08 -7.86 5.00
N LYS A 95 18.58 -9.09 5.12
CA LYS A 95 18.68 -9.90 6.33
C LYS A 95 20.07 -10.52 6.35
N GLY A 96 20.79 -10.30 7.44
CA GLY A 96 22.15 -10.82 7.64
C GLY A 96 22.24 -12.33 7.67
#